data_AF-A0A6S7IEX7-F1
#
_entry.id   AF-A0A6S7IEX7-F1
#
_cell.length_a   1.000
_cell.length_b   1.000
_cell.length_c   1.000
_cell.angle_alpha   90.00
_cell.angle_beta   90.00
_cell.angle_gamma   90.00
#
_symmetry.space_group_name_H-M   'P 1'
#
loop_
_entity.id
_entity.type
_entity.pdbx_description
1 polymer ?
#
loop_
_entity_poly.entity_id
_entity_poly.type
_entity_poly.pdbx_seq_one_letter_code
_entity_poly.pdbx_strand_id
1 'polypeptide(L)'
;MNSLLPEFYKSKFNHCKNAKQFVKEFHGTGRELYQQQQIDEIDKQINSMMNKQNPAAAGVVLDKDYTLVPSDSIRINNNIQRAKQIISNLSSTDNKLKTLDSKLFSSTGKLKSGEATHKFFEKQLGEVVLLHRKVTEINNQLTGLQEKFTRLFKVTYSKSQSRKRKQKQNKRKAKRAKQNRMEANCKQIIRTIAPQRNDSDAEPIGPLELHQEGIIGLKKRQLPYIQYAFDKELFTVAAKDTIKQYMTFSMSEIEEDDSDGSSADARDGSSADGSRDYGNSAYDDGSSANGDGSSDDGNGSSADGDGSSSDGSRDDGNGSSTDGDGSSADGDGSRDYGNGSSADGDAEISTSEILDN
;
A
#
# COMPACT_ATOMS: atom_id res chain seq x y z
N MET A 1 11.51 -28.06 0.50
CA MET A 1 10.73 -28.78 -0.53
C MET A 1 9.92 -29.88 0.16
N ASN A 2 8.63 -30.00 -0.16
CA ASN A 2 7.68 -30.88 0.55
C ASN A 2 8.02 -32.38 0.38
N SER A 3 8.31 -33.07 1.48
CA SER A 3 8.62 -34.50 1.55
C SER A 3 7.43 -35.44 1.26
N LEU A 4 6.23 -34.90 1.01
CA LEU A 4 5.01 -35.65 0.66
C LEU A 4 4.89 -35.96 -0.83
N LEU A 5 5.68 -35.31 -1.69
CA LEU A 5 5.67 -35.59 -3.13
C LEU A 5 6.16 -37.03 -3.47
N PRO A 6 7.26 -37.56 -2.90
CA PRO A 6 7.82 -38.81 -3.42
C PRO A 6 6.96 -40.07 -3.21
N GLU A 7 6.27 -40.21 -2.07
CA GLU A 7 5.48 -41.42 -1.77
C GLU A 7 4.16 -41.49 -2.55
N PHE A 8 3.47 -40.36 -2.69
CA PHE A 8 2.23 -40.28 -3.45
C PHE A 8 2.46 -40.59 -4.94
N TYR A 9 3.55 -40.06 -5.51
CA TYR A 9 3.93 -40.30 -6.92
C TYR A 9 4.20 -41.78 -7.17
N LYS A 10 4.94 -42.45 -6.27
CA LYS A 10 5.21 -43.90 -6.39
C LYS A 10 3.93 -44.72 -6.30
N SER A 11 3.03 -44.38 -5.37
CA SER A 11 1.75 -45.10 -5.20
C SER A 11 0.83 -44.97 -6.42
N LYS A 12 0.64 -43.75 -6.94
CA LYS A 12 -0.24 -43.49 -8.08
C LYS A 12 0.30 -44.01 -9.40
N PHE A 13 1.61 -43.89 -9.64
CA PHE A 13 2.23 -44.35 -10.89
C PHE A 13 2.06 -45.86 -11.10
N ASN A 14 2.16 -46.65 -10.02
CA ASN A 14 1.99 -48.11 -10.08
C ASN A 14 0.57 -48.56 -10.50
N HIS A 15 -0.43 -47.68 -10.43
CA HIS A 15 -1.82 -48.00 -10.73
C HIS A 15 -2.29 -47.43 -12.08
N CYS A 16 -1.45 -46.65 -12.76
CA CYS A 16 -1.78 -46.07 -14.07
C CYS A 16 -1.34 -47.02 -15.20
N LYS A 17 -2.25 -47.30 -16.14
CA LYS A 17 -1.95 -48.21 -17.27
C LYS A 17 -0.97 -47.62 -18.28
N ASN A 18 -0.83 -46.28 -18.33
CA ASN A 18 0.13 -45.58 -19.19
C ASN A 18 0.43 -44.16 -18.67
N ALA A 19 1.53 -43.58 -19.17
CA ALA A 19 1.97 -42.23 -18.80
C ALA A 19 0.95 -41.13 -19.14
N LYS A 20 0.17 -41.28 -20.22
CA LYS A 20 -0.90 -40.31 -20.57
C LYS A 20 -2.03 -40.30 -19.55
N GLN A 21 -2.42 -41.45 -19.01
CA GLN A 21 -3.42 -41.57 -17.95
C GLN A 21 -2.89 -41.00 -16.64
N PHE A 22 -1.62 -41.29 -16.30
CA PHE A 22 -0.96 -40.67 -15.15
C PHE A 22 -0.95 -39.14 -15.25
N VAL A 23 -0.53 -38.56 -16.38
CA VAL A 23 -0.53 -37.11 -16.60
C VAL A 23 -1.94 -36.51 -16.49
N LYS A 24 -2.95 -37.19 -17.06
CA LYS A 24 -4.36 -36.74 -16.98
C LYS A 24 -4.91 -36.77 -15.55
N GLU A 25 -4.62 -37.81 -14.79
CA GLU A 25 -5.00 -37.93 -13.37
C GLU A 25 -4.19 -36.96 -12.50
N PHE A 26 -2.91 -36.77 -12.81
CA PHE A 26 -1.97 -35.87 -12.13
C PHE A 26 -2.41 -34.40 -12.23
N HIS A 27 -2.80 -33.95 -13.42
CA HIS A 27 -3.38 -32.61 -13.61
C HIS A 27 -4.76 -32.48 -12.95
N GLY A 28 -5.45 -33.59 -12.65
CA GLY A 28 -6.60 -33.64 -11.76
C GLY A 28 -6.25 -33.32 -10.31
N THR A 29 -5.24 -34.02 -9.77
CA THR A 29 -4.70 -33.85 -8.40
C THR A 29 -3.98 -32.52 -8.18
N GLY A 30 -3.44 -31.88 -9.23
CA GLY A 30 -2.90 -30.51 -9.13
C GLY A 30 -3.96 -29.50 -8.69
N ARG A 31 -5.24 -29.73 -9.03
CA ARG A 31 -6.35 -28.93 -8.50
C ARG A 31 -6.58 -29.24 -7.03
N GLU A 32 -6.53 -30.51 -6.61
CA GLU A 32 -6.69 -30.92 -5.21
C GLU A 32 -5.66 -30.25 -4.29
N LEU A 33 -4.40 -30.16 -4.72
CA LEU A 33 -3.34 -29.43 -4.00
C LEU A 33 -3.62 -27.94 -3.88
N TYR A 34 -4.24 -27.32 -4.88
CA TYR A 34 -4.62 -25.90 -4.83
C TYR A 34 -5.73 -25.62 -3.82
N GLN A 35 -6.68 -26.56 -3.64
CA GLN A 35 -7.71 -26.42 -2.60
C GLN A 35 -7.13 -26.58 -1.18
N GLN A 36 -6.22 -27.55 -0.97
CA GLN A 36 -5.54 -27.72 0.32
C GLN A 36 -4.73 -26.46 0.69
N GLN A 37 -4.01 -25.87 -0.27
CA GLN A 37 -3.24 -24.64 -0.03
C GLN A 37 -4.10 -23.49 0.51
N GLN A 38 -5.33 -23.34 0.03
CA GLN A 38 -6.25 -22.30 0.52
C GLN A 38 -6.67 -22.54 1.97
N ILE A 39 -6.94 -23.79 2.34
CA ILE A 39 -7.30 -24.16 3.72
C ILE A 39 -6.12 -23.94 4.65
N ASP A 40 -4.92 -24.37 4.25
CA ASP A 40 -3.69 -24.18 5.02
C ASP A 40 -3.36 -22.68 5.21
N GLU A 41 -3.59 -21.86 4.19
CA GLU A 41 -3.41 -20.41 4.28
C GLU A 41 -4.40 -19.78 5.24
N ILE A 42 -5.66 -20.21 5.22
CA ILE A 42 -6.66 -19.74 6.18
C ILE A 42 -6.30 -20.17 7.61
N ASP A 43 -5.83 -21.40 7.83
CA ASP A 43 -5.37 -21.85 9.15
C ASP A 43 -4.18 -21.00 9.64
N LYS A 44 -3.20 -20.70 8.77
CA LYS A 44 -2.11 -19.77 9.08
C LYS A 44 -2.61 -18.38 9.45
N GLN A 45 -3.64 -17.87 8.77
CA GLN A 45 -4.24 -16.58 9.10
C GLN A 45 -4.91 -16.59 10.48
N ILE A 46 -5.59 -17.69 10.84
CA ILE A 46 -6.19 -17.89 12.16
C ILE A 46 -5.10 -17.96 13.24
N ASN A 47 -4.04 -18.76 13.03
CA ASN A 47 -2.92 -18.88 13.95
C ASN A 47 -2.19 -17.53 14.12
N SER A 48 -1.98 -16.79 13.03
CA SER A 48 -1.43 -15.43 13.05
C SER A 48 -2.30 -14.45 13.86
N MET A 49 -3.62 -14.58 13.79
CA MET A 49 -4.55 -13.75 14.56
C MET A 49 -4.51 -14.08 16.06
N MET A 50 -4.17 -15.31 16.44
CA MET A 50 -4.03 -15.73 17.84
C MET A 50 -2.60 -15.64 18.37
N ASN A 51 -1.66 -15.16 17.56
CA ASN A 51 -0.27 -15.01 17.94
C ASN A 51 -0.12 -13.97 19.07
N LYS A 52 0.40 -14.38 20.23
CA LYS A 52 0.59 -13.51 21.40
C LYS A 52 1.81 -12.61 21.31
N GLN A 53 2.80 -12.95 20.48
CA GLN A 53 4.00 -12.15 20.26
C GLN A 53 3.71 -10.92 19.40
N ASN A 54 2.63 -10.92 18.61
CA ASN A 54 2.22 -9.79 17.82
C ASN A 54 1.26 -8.88 18.63
N PRO A 55 1.68 -7.64 19.00
CA PRO A 55 0.84 -6.73 19.77
C PRO A 55 -0.46 -6.35 19.07
N ALA A 56 -0.54 -6.44 17.73
CA ALA A 56 -1.76 -6.11 16.98
C ALA A 56 -2.77 -7.27 16.91
N ALA A 57 -2.37 -8.48 17.27
CA ALA A 57 -3.18 -9.68 17.13
C ALA A 57 -4.21 -9.83 18.27
N ALA A 58 -5.25 -10.63 18.00
CA ALA A 58 -6.31 -10.93 18.97
C ALA A 58 -5.79 -11.70 20.18
N GLY A 59 -4.78 -12.56 19.98
CA GLY A 59 -4.22 -13.40 21.05
C GLY A 59 -3.77 -12.64 22.29
N VAL A 60 -3.30 -11.39 22.12
CA VAL A 60 -2.88 -10.53 23.23
C VAL A 60 -4.07 -10.03 24.06
N VAL A 61 -5.11 -9.51 23.40
CA VAL A 61 -6.29 -8.96 24.10
C VAL A 61 -7.22 -10.03 24.66
N LEU A 62 -7.12 -11.24 24.13
CA LEU A 62 -7.86 -12.41 24.62
C LEU A 62 -7.10 -13.17 25.71
N ASP A 63 -5.88 -12.74 26.07
CA ASP A 63 -5.15 -13.36 27.16
C ASP A 63 -5.83 -13.07 28.51
N LYS A 64 -5.83 -14.07 29.40
CA LYS A 64 -6.53 -13.96 30.69
C LYS A 64 -5.91 -12.90 31.60
N ASP A 65 -4.60 -12.72 31.48
CA ASP A 65 -3.82 -11.79 32.30
C ASP A 65 -3.76 -10.38 31.68
N TYR A 66 -4.41 -10.18 30.53
CA TYR A 66 -4.36 -8.90 29.83
C TYR A 66 -5.32 -7.87 30.44
N THR A 67 -4.79 -6.70 30.79
CA THR A 67 -5.60 -5.57 31.26
C THR A 67 -5.99 -4.68 30.09
N LEU A 68 -7.30 -4.50 29.87
CA LEU A 68 -7.81 -3.62 28.80
C LEU A 68 -7.42 -2.16 29.02
N VAL A 69 -6.98 -1.50 27.94
CA VAL A 69 -6.69 -0.06 27.93
C VAL A 69 -7.54 0.66 26.87
N PRO A 70 -7.83 1.97 27.02
CA PRO A 70 -8.73 2.69 26.11
C PRO A 70 -8.37 2.57 24.61
N SER A 71 -7.08 2.52 24.26
CA SER A 71 -6.63 2.37 22.87
C SER A 71 -7.00 1.02 22.22
N ASP A 72 -7.38 0.02 23.02
CA ASP A 72 -7.67 -1.33 22.54
C ASP A 72 -8.92 -1.43 21.70
N SER A 73 -9.83 -0.45 21.77
CA SER A 73 -11.04 -0.41 20.94
C SER A 73 -10.72 -0.62 19.47
N ILE A 74 -9.70 0.06 18.95
CA ILE A 74 -9.29 -0.02 17.54
C ILE A 74 -8.78 -1.43 17.23
N ARG A 75 -7.94 -1.99 18.10
CA ARG A 75 -7.36 -3.33 17.93
C ARG A 75 -8.44 -4.42 17.98
N ILE A 76 -9.36 -4.35 18.93
CA ILE A 76 -10.49 -5.28 19.05
C ILE A 76 -11.37 -5.20 17.79
N ASN A 77 -11.76 -3.99 17.37
CA ASN A 77 -12.59 -3.80 16.18
C ASN A 77 -11.91 -4.33 14.91
N ASN A 78 -10.63 -4.06 14.71
CA ASN A 78 -9.87 -4.55 13.56
C ASN A 78 -9.81 -6.09 13.53
N ASN A 79 -9.60 -6.73 14.69
CA ASN A 79 -9.59 -8.19 14.77
C ASN A 79 -10.98 -8.81 14.56
N ILE A 80 -12.07 -8.16 15.00
CA ILE A 80 -13.44 -8.58 14.66
C ILE A 80 -13.65 -8.56 13.14
N GLN A 81 -13.24 -7.47 12.47
CA GLN A 81 -13.36 -7.39 11.01
C GLN A 81 -12.53 -8.47 10.31
N ARG A 82 -11.30 -8.71 10.78
CA ARG A 82 -10.44 -9.78 10.26
C ARG A 82 -11.09 -11.17 10.45
N ALA A 83 -11.68 -11.44 11.61
CA ALA A 83 -12.37 -12.70 11.87
C ALA A 83 -13.60 -12.88 10.95
N LYS A 84 -14.39 -11.83 10.74
CA LYS A 84 -15.50 -11.84 9.77
C LYS A 84 -15.04 -12.12 8.34
N GLN A 85 -13.91 -11.53 7.93
CA GLN A 85 -13.33 -11.79 6.61
C GLN A 85 -12.92 -13.26 6.47
N ILE A 86 -12.26 -13.83 7.49
CA ILE A 86 -11.86 -15.24 7.49
C ILE A 86 -13.10 -16.16 7.42
N ILE A 87 -14.16 -15.86 8.17
CA ILE A 87 -15.44 -16.61 8.12
C ILE A 87 -16.03 -16.60 6.70
N SER A 88 -16.02 -15.44 6.04
CA SER A 88 -16.48 -15.30 4.65
C SER A 88 -15.62 -16.13 3.68
N ASN A 89 -14.30 -16.09 3.83
CA ASN A 89 -13.37 -16.88 3.02
C ASN A 89 -13.59 -18.40 3.21
N LEU A 90 -13.79 -18.85 4.45
CA LEU A 90 -14.12 -20.24 4.77
C LEU A 90 -15.44 -20.65 4.13
N SER A 91 -16.48 -19.81 4.23
CA SER A 91 -17.78 -20.07 3.60
C SER A 91 -17.68 -20.18 2.08
N SER A 92 -16.86 -19.33 1.44
CA SER A 92 -16.58 -19.42 0.01
C SER A 92 -15.88 -20.74 -0.35
N THR A 93 -14.91 -21.15 0.46
CA THR A 93 -14.15 -22.39 0.26
C THR A 93 -15.02 -23.63 0.45
N ASP A 94 -15.84 -23.67 1.50
CA ASP A 94 -16.84 -24.72 1.76
C ASP A 94 -17.79 -24.89 0.58
N ASN A 95 -18.36 -23.79 0.07
CA ASN A 95 -19.26 -23.82 -1.08
C ASN A 95 -18.57 -24.32 -2.36
N LYS A 96 -17.31 -23.92 -2.60
CA LYS A 96 -16.52 -24.40 -3.74
C LYS A 96 -16.27 -25.91 -3.62
N LEU A 97 -15.88 -26.39 -2.45
CA LEU A 97 -15.64 -27.82 -2.21
C LEU A 97 -16.92 -28.64 -2.39
N LYS A 98 -18.05 -28.22 -1.81
CA LYS A 98 -19.36 -28.87 -2.01
C LYS A 98 -19.77 -28.90 -3.49
N THR A 99 -19.50 -27.83 -4.23
CA THR A 99 -19.78 -27.76 -5.67
C THR A 99 -18.88 -28.69 -6.47
N LEU A 100 -17.62 -28.87 -6.08
CA LEU A 100 -16.71 -29.81 -6.74
C LEU A 100 -17.08 -31.26 -6.39
N ASP A 101 -17.40 -31.53 -5.14
CA ASP A 101 -17.76 -32.86 -4.65
C ASP A 101 -19.08 -33.36 -5.27
N SER A 102 -20.12 -32.51 -5.27
CA SER A 102 -21.41 -32.84 -5.92
C SER A 102 -21.29 -33.17 -7.41
N LYS A 103 -20.29 -32.65 -8.14
CA LYS A 103 -20.06 -33.00 -9.56
C LYS A 103 -19.62 -34.45 -9.74
N LEU A 104 -19.05 -35.08 -8.71
CA LEU A 104 -18.66 -36.49 -8.73
C LEU A 104 -19.88 -37.43 -8.72
N PHE A 105 -21.05 -36.94 -8.33
CA PHE A 105 -22.29 -37.71 -8.24
C PHE A 105 -23.18 -37.55 -9.48
N SER A 106 -23.99 -38.58 -9.77
CA SER A 106 -25.10 -38.55 -10.72
C SER A 106 -26.30 -37.82 -10.13
N SER A 107 -27.24 -37.45 -11.01
CA SER A 107 -28.56 -36.96 -10.59
C SER A 107 -29.31 -37.97 -9.71
N THR A 108 -28.96 -39.26 -9.80
CA THR A 108 -29.49 -40.34 -8.96
C THR A 108 -28.75 -40.52 -7.63
N GLY A 109 -27.77 -39.65 -7.31
CA GLY A 109 -26.98 -39.71 -6.08
C GLY A 109 -25.91 -40.80 -6.04
N LYS A 110 -25.68 -41.53 -7.14
CA LYS A 110 -24.63 -42.53 -7.23
C LYS A 110 -23.32 -41.87 -7.63
N LEU A 111 -22.21 -42.28 -7.02
CA LEU A 111 -20.89 -41.79 -7.39
C LEU A 111 -20.57 -42.25 -8.83
N LYS A 112 -20.28 -41.30 -9.73
CA LYS A 112 -19.95 -41.60 -11.14
C LYS A 112 -18.56 -42.21 -11.28
N SER A 113 -17.59 -41.62 -10.58
CA SER A 113 -16.17 -42.01 -10.55
C SER A 113 -15.42 -41.17 -9.51
N GLY A 114 -14.25 -41.62 -9.06
CA GLY A 114 -13.37 -40.80 -8.21
C GLY A 114 -13.59 -40.94 -6.70
N GLU A 115 -13.75 -42.16 -6.19
CA GLU A 115 -13.90 -42.43 -4.74
C GLU A 115 -12.78 -41.81 -3.89
N ALA A 116 -11.54 -41.87 -4.37
CA ALA A 116 -10.41 -41.22 -3.70
C ALA A 116 -10.56 -39.70 -3.61
N THR A 117 -11.05 -39.05 -4.67
CA THR A 117 -11.28 -37.60 -4.72
C THR A 117 -12.45 -37.19 -3.82
N HIS A 118 -13.52 -38.00 -3.75
CA HIS A 118 -14.62 -37.77 -2.81
C HIS A 118 -14.15 -37.82 -1.35
N LYS A 119 -13.40 -38.87 -0.97
CA LYS A 119 -12.80 -38.98 0.38
C LYS A 119 -11.85 -37.82 0.69
N PHE A 120 -11.12 -37.32 -0.30
CA PHE A 120 -10.30 -36.14 -0.15
C PHE A 120 -11.15 -34.91 0.17
N PHE A 121 -12.20 -34.62 -0.61
CA PHE A 121 -13.10 -33.49 -0.33
C PHE A 121 -13.83 -33.63 1.00
N GLU A 122 -14.25 -34.83 1.39
CA GLU A 122 -14.84 -35.10 2.70
C GLU A 122 -13.89 -34.70 3.83
N LYS A 123 -12.60 -35.08 3.73
CA LYS A 123 -11.57 -34.65 4.68
C LYS A 123 -11.40 -33.13 4.69
N GLN A 124 -11.32 -32.49 3.52
CA GLN A 124 -11.20 -31.03 3.42
C GLN A 124 -12.38 -30.30 4.05
N LEU A 125 -13.61 -30.78 3.80
CA LEU A 125 -14.83 -30.22 4.39
C LEU A 125 -14.80 -30.36 5.91
N GLY A 126 -14.33 -31.50 6.43
CA GLY A 126 -14.08 -31.68 7.86
C GLY A 126 -13.12 -30.65 8.44
N GLU A 127 -11.99 -30.40 7.77
CA GLU A 127 -11.01 -29.37 8.17
C GLU A 127 -11.64 -27.96 8.15
N VAL A 128 -12.36 -27.60 7.10
CA VAL A 128 -13.04 -26.31 6.97
C VAL A 128 -14.06 -26.10 8.10
N VAL A 129 -14.84 -27.12 8.46
CA VAL A 129 -15.79 -27.04 9.58
C VAL A 129 -15.08 -26.78 10.91
N LEU A 130 -13.94 -27.45 11.15
CA LEU A 130 -13.14 -27.22 12.36
C LEU A 130 -12.59 -25.80 12.40
N LEU A 131 -12.04 -25.29 11.29
CA LEU A 131 -11.55 -23.91 11.20
C LEU A 131 -12.68 -22.90 11.39
N HIS A 132 -13.85 -23.14 10.79
CA HIS A 132 -15.03 -22.28 10.94
C HIS A 132 -15.44 -22.17 12.41
N ARG A 133 -15.51 -23.30 13.12
CA ARG A 133 -15.79 -23.32 14.56
C ARG A 133 -14.77 -22.50 15.35
N LYS A 134 -13.47 -22.68 15.08
CA LYS A 134 -12.39 -21.95 15.77
C LYS A 134 -12.52 -20.43 15.57
N VAL A 135 -12.67 -19.97 14.33
CA VAL A 135 -12.74 -18.53 14.06
C VAL A 135 -14.05 -17.90 14.56
N THR A 136 -15.17 -18.64 14.53
CA THR A 136 -16.43 -18.18 15.12
C THR A 136 -16.30 -17.99 16.62
N GLU A 137 -15.65 -18.93 17.33
CA GLU A 137 -15.39 -18.80 18.76
C GLU A 137 -14.53 -17.56 19.07
N ILE A 138 -13.45 -17.34 18.31
CA ILE A 138 -12.61 -16.14 18.46
C ILE A 138 -13.43 -14.86 18.22
N ASN A 139 -14.27 -14.83 17.19
CA ASN A 139 -15.13 -13.69 16.89
C ASN A 139 -16.13 -13.42 18.02
N ASN A 140 -16.71 -14.47 18.62
CA ASN A 140 -17.63 -14.34 19.75
C ASN A 140 -16.92 -13.78 20.98
N GLN A 141 -15.73 -14.29 21.30
CA GLN A 141 -14.90 -13.78 22.39
C GLN A 141 -14.54 -12.30 22.18
N LEU A 142 -14.12 -11.93 20.97
CA LEU A 142 -13.81 -10.53 20.61
C LEU A 142 -15.04 -9.62 20.69
N THR A 143 -16.20 -10.08 20.26
CA THR A 143 -17.46 -9.32 20.33
C THR A 143 -17.88 -9.12 21.78
N GLY A 144 -17.82 -10.17 22.61
CA GLY A 144 -18.07 -10.05 24.05
C GLY A 144 -17.06 -9.13 24.73
N LEU A 145 -15.79 -9.14 24.30
CA LEU A 145 -14.77 -8.22 24.78
C LEU A 145 -15.06 -6.77 24.39
N GLN A 146 -15.54 -6.53 23.16
CA GLN A 146 -15.96 -5.22 22.68
C GLN A 146 -17.14 -4.65 23.49
N GLU A 147 -18.10 -5.50 23.83
CA GLU A 147 -19.22 -5.10 24.70
C GLU A 147 -18.75 -4.74 26.10
N LYS A 148 -17.91 -5.58 26.72
CA LYS A 148 -17.28 -5.29 28.02
C LYS A 148 -16.48 -3.98 27.95
N PHE A 149 -15.69 -3.79 26.90
CA PHE A 149 -14.92 -2.59 26.65
C PHE A 149 -15.82 -1.34 26.60
N THR A 150 -16.95 -1.41 25.89
CA THR A 150 -17.90 -0.29 25.75
C THR A 150 -18.53 0.09 27.09
N ARG A 151 -18.71 -0.89 28.00
CA ARG A 151 -19.21 -0.64 29.37
C ARG A 151 -18.15 0.02 30.26
N LEU A 152 -16.90 -0.45 30.18
CA LEU A 152 -15.77 0.04 30.96
C LEU A 152 -15.34 1.44 30.52
N PHE A 153 -15.24 1.63 29.21
CA PHE A 153 -14.79 2.85 28.58
C PHE A 153 -15.99 3.48 27.88
N LYS A 154 -16.73 4.33 28.61
CA LYS A 154 -17.72 5.25 28.03
C LYS A 154 -17.00 6.37 27.26
N VAL A 155 -16.18 6.00 26.29
CA VAL A 155 -15.32 6.95 25.60
C VAL A 155 -15.97 7.31 24.27
N THR A 156 -16.56 8.51 24.24
CA THR A 156 -16.87 9.25 23.03
C THR A 156 -15.55 9.65 22.36
N TYR A 157 -15.01 8.77 21.52
CA TYR A 157 -13.90 9.14 20.66
C TYR A 157 -14.39 10.09 19.58
N SER A 158 -14.24 11.40 19.80
CA SER A 158 -14.14 12.31 18.67
C SER A 158 -12.93 11.89 17.84
N LYS A 159 -13.09 11.74 16.52
CA LYS A 159 -11.99 11.32 15.63
C LYS A 159 -10.87 12.35 15.77
N SER A 160 -9.84 12.04 16.55
CA SER A 160 -8.63 12.89 16.59
C SER A 160 -7.88 12.65 15.28
N GLN A 161 -8.24 13.42 14.25
CA GLN A 161 -7.32 13.60 13.14
C GLN A 161 -6.13 14.34 13.71
N SER A 162 -5.05 13.61 13.97
CA SER A 162 -3.76 14.19 14.37
C SER A 162 -3.47 15.40 13.47
N ARG A 163 -3.36 16.59 14.07
CA ARG A 163 -3.11 17.86 13.35
C ARG A 163 -1.93 17.69 12.38
N LYS A 164 -0.90 16.93 12.78
CA LYS A 164 0.27 16.58 11.95
C LYS A 164 -0.09 15.74 10.73
N ARG A 165 -0.97 14.72 10.85
CA ARG A 165 -1.43 13.92 9.70
C ARG A 165 -2.25 14.76 8.72
N LYS A 166 -3.15 15.62 9.23
CA LYS A 166 -3.95 16.54 8.41
C LYS A 166 -3.05 17.56 7.69
N GLN A 167 -2.06 18.12 8.39
CA GLN A 167 -1.08 19.04 7.80
C GLN A 167 -0.25 18.35 6.70
N LYS A 168 0.23 17.12 6.93
CA LYS A 168 0.96 16.34 5.92
C LYS A 168 0.10 16.03 4.69
N GLN A 169 -1.16 15.65 4.90
CA GLN A 169 -2.11 15.42 3.81
C GLN A 169 -2.38 16.71 3.03
N ASN A 170 -2.60 17.82 3.71
CA ASN A 170 -2.82 19.12 3.10
C ASN A 170 -1.59 19.60 2.32
N LYS A 171 -0.38 19.41 2.86
CA LYS A 171 0.89 19.73 2.15
C LYS A 171 1.01 18.94 0.85
N ARG A 172 0.70 17.64 0.85
CA ARG A 172 0.69 16.79 -0.36
C ARG A 172 -0.35 17.26 -1.38
N LYS A 173 -1.57 17.54 -0.92
CA LYS A 173 -2.65 18.07 -1.78
C LYS A 173 -2.30 19.42 -2.38
N ALA A 174 -1.74 20.33 -1.59
CA ALA A 174 -1.31 21.65 -2.05
C ALA A 174 -0.18 21.56 -3.08
N LYS A 175 0.82 20.68 -2.87
CA LYS A 175 1.90 20.44 -3.85
C LYS A 175 1.34 19.94 -5.18
N ARG A 176 0.43 18.95 -5.14
CA ARG A 176 -0.22 18.41 -6.35
C ARG A 176 -1.06 19.47 -7.05
N ALA A 177 -1.83 20.27 -6.30
CA ALA A 177 -2.61 21.37 -6.87
C ALA A 177 -1.72 22.44 -7.52
N LYS A 178 -0.58 22.80 -6.91
CA LYS A 178 0.40 23.72 -7.50
C LYS A 178 0.97 23.17 -8.81
N GLN A 179 1.34 21.89 -8.84
CA GLN A 179 1.83 21.23 -10.05
C GLN A 179 0.76 21.20 -11.16
N ASN A 180 -0.46 20.79 -10.86
CA ASN A 180 -1.55 20.77 -11.84
C ASN A 180 -1.83 22.16 -12.42
N ARG A 181 -1.77 23.22 -11.59
CA ARG A 181 -1.89 24.61 -12.07
C ARG A 181 -0.72 25.01 -12.97
N MET A 182 0.50 24.61 -12.60
CA MET A 182 1.70 24.85 -13.42
C MET A 182 1.57 24.17 -14.79
N GLU A 183 1.17 22.91 -14.83
CA GLU A 183 0.95 22.14 -16.07
C GLU A 183 -0.18 22.74 -16.93
N ALA A 184 -1.31 23.11 -16.32
CA ALA A 184 -2.43 23.72 -17.05
C ALA A 184 -2.05 25.08 -17.66
N ASN A 185 -1.36 25.93 -16.89
CA ASN A 185 -0.89 27.21 -17.38
C ASN A 185 0.19 27.03 -18.45
N CYS A 186 1.11 26.08 -18.27
CA CYS A 186 2.12 25.72 -19.27
C CYS A 186 1.47 25.32 -20.61
N LYS A 187 0.46 24.44 -20.58
CA LYS A 187 -0.32 24.08 -21.78
C LYS A 187 -0.96 25.30 -22.45
N GLN A 188 -1.49 26.23 -21.67
CA GLN A 188 -2.09 27.46 -22.22
C GLN A 188 -1.03 28.35 -22.90
N ILE A 189 0.18 28.44 -22.34
CA ILE A 189 1.29 29.15 -22.98
C ILE A 189 1.70 28.47 -24.27
N ILE A 190 1.87 27.14 -24.26
CA ILE A 190 2.24 26.36 -25.45
C ILE A 190 1.23 26.58 -26.57
N ARG A 191 -0.08 26.57 -26.29
CA ARG A 191 -1.11 26.88 -27.30
C ARG A 191 -1.01 28.29 -27.88
N THR A 192 -0.41 29.22 -27.16
CA THR A 192 -0.21 30.61 -27.61
C THR A 192 1.01 30.74 -28.51
N ILE A 193 2.11 30.04 -28.17
CA ILE A 193 3.40 30.14 -28.87
C ILE A 193 3.64 29.02 -29.90
N ALA A 194 2.82 27.98 -29.91
CA ALA A 194 2.86 26.87 -30.85
C ALA A 194 1.41 26.35 -31.09
N PRO A 195 0.52 27.19 -31.69
CA PRO A 195 -0.91 26.89 -31.81
C PRO A 195 -1.22 25.69 -32.71
N GLN A 196 -0.30 25.30 -33.59
CA GLN A 196 -0.48 24.20 -34.53
C GLN A 196 -0.21 22.82 -33.90
N ARG A 197 0.24 22.77 -32.66
CA ARG A 197 0.61 21.53 -31.98
C ARG A 197 -0.58 20.87 -31.30
N ASN A 198 -0.68 19.55 -31.44
CA ASN A 198 -1.69 18.76 -30.75
C ASN A 198 -1.18 18.29 -29.38
N ASP A 199 -2.10 18.14 -28.42
CA ASP A 199 -1.80 17.67 -27.06
C ASP A 199 -1.30 16.19 -27.02
N SER A 200 -1.33 15.48 -28.16
CA SER A 200 -0.90 14.08 -28.32
C SER A 200 0.54 13.89 -28.81
N ASP A 201 1.23 14.96 -29.20
CA ASP A 201 2.52 14.84 -29.88
C ASP A 201 3.66 14.69 -28.86
N ALA A 202 4.33 13.53 -28.90
CA ALA A 202 5.42 13.18 -27.97
C ALA A 202 6.77 13.82 -28.33
N GLU A 203 6.92 14.36 -29.54
CA GLU A 203 8.18 14.96 -30.02
C GLU A 203 8.38 16.39 -29.48
N PRO A 204 9.60 16.85 -29.13
CA PRO A 204 9.81 18.23 -28.66
C PRO A 204 9.47 19.30 -29.72
N ILE A 205 8.91 20.46 -29.31
CA ILE A 205 8.55 21.56 -30.24
C ILE A 205 9.81 22.03 -30.97
N GLY A 206 9.74 22.03 -32.30
CA GLY A 206 10.75 22.60 -33.19
C GLY A 206 10.58 24.11 -33.41
N PRO A 207 11.62 24.83 -33.89
CA PRO A 207 11.55 26.26 -34.14
C PRO A 207 10.54 26.64 -35.23
N LEU A 208 10.24 25.73 -36.18
CA LEU A 208 9.26 25.96 -37.26
C LEU A 208 7.80 25.92 -36.78
N GLU A 209 7.54 25.29 -35.64
CA GLU A 209 6.21 25.22 -35.02
C GLU A 209 5.89 26.46 -34.18
N LEU A 210 6.87 27.35 -33.99
CA LEU A 210 6.74 28.52 -33.15
C LEU A 210 6.00 29.66 -33.86
N HIS A 211 5.05 30.23 -33.15
CA HIS A 211 4.31 31.42 -33.53
C HIS A 211 4.93 32.65 -32.87
N GLN A 212 5.69 33.41 -33.67
CA GLN A 212 6.49 34.54 -33.21
C GLN A 212 5.69 35.65 -32.52
N GLU A 213 4.53 36.03 -33.06
CA GLU A 213 3.66 37.04 -32.42
C GLU A 213 3.15 36.56 -31.05
N GLY A 214 2.92 35.25 -30.92
CA GLY A 214 2.56 34.62 -29.66
C GLY A 214 3.68 34.74 -28.62
N ILE A 215 4.94 34.62 -29.04
CA ILE A 215 6.12 34.76 -28.17
C ILE A 215 6.30 36.22 -27.74
N ILE A 216 6.18 37.16 -28.67
CA ILE A 216 6.31 38.60 -28.38
C ILE A 216 5.20 39.07 -27.41
N GLY A 217 4.00 38.50 -27.52
CA GLY A 217 2.85 38.79 -26.66
C GLY A 217 2.92 38.21 -25.24
N LEU A 218 3.94 37.42 -24.92
CA LEU A 218 4.10 36.85 -23.57
C LEU A 218 4.35 37.95 -22.54
N LYS A 219 3.86 37.74 -21.32
CA LYS A 219 4.03 38.65 -20.17
C LYS A 219 5.07 38.10 -19.20
N LYS A 220 5.77 38.98 -18.45
CA LYS A 220 6.74 38.58 -17.40
C LYS A 220 6.17 37.53 -16.42
N ARG A 221 4.89 37.65 -16.03
CA ARG A 221 4.19 36.68 -15.15
C ARG A 221 4.07 35.26 -15.73
N GLN A 222 4.30 35.09 -17.03
CA GLN A 222 4.22 33.80 -17.72
C GLN A 222 5.58 33.08 -17.82
N LEU A 223 6.68 33.76 -17.47
CA LEU A 223 8.04 33.21 -17.42
C LEU A 223 8.14 31.87 -16.68
N PRO A 224 7.57 31.71 -15.47
CA PRO A 224 7.75 30.46 -14.73
C PRO A 224 7.15 29.26 -15.46
N TYR A 225 6.11 29.45 -16.28
CA TYR A 225 5.48 28.38 -17.05
C TYR A 225 6.31 27.98 -18.27
N ILE A 226 7.01 28.94 -18.87
CA ILE A 226 7.92 28.70 -20.00
C ILE A 226 9.18 28.00 -19.49
N GLN A 227 9.74 28.45 -18.37
CA GLN A 227 10.86 27.79 -17.73
C GLN A 227 10.49 26.35 -17.34
N TYR A 228 9.31 26.15 -16.75
CA TYR A 228 8.78 24.82 -16.47
C TYR A 228 8.68 23.95 -17.73
N ALA A 229 8.29 24.52 -18.87
CA ALA A 229 8.25 23.82 -20.14
C ALA A 229 9.65 23.45 -20.66
N PHE A 230 10.65 24.31 -20.43
CA PHE A 230 12.05 24.06 -20.78
C PHE A 230 12.63 22.91 -19.96
N ASP A 231 12.36 22.89 -18.65
CA ASP A 231 12.79 21.86 -17.70
C ASP A 231 12.11 20.51 -17.99
N LYS A 232 10.92 20.55 -18.59
CA LYS A 232 10.18 19.36 -19.08
C LYS A 232 10.58 18.91 -20.48
N GLU A 233 11.60 19.53 -21.07
CA GLU A 233 12.14 19.18 -22.39
C GLU A 233 11.08 19.24 -23.52
N LEU A 234 10.07 20.09 -23.36
CA LEU A 234 9.00 20.23 -24.35
C LEU A 234 9.45 20.94 -25.63
N PHE A 235 10.66 21.51 -25.65
CA PHE A 235 11.22 22.26 -26.77
C PHE A 235 12.61 21.73 -27.14
N THR A 236 12.89 21.68 -28.43
CA THR A 236 14.26 21.49 -28.94
C THR A 236 15.17 22.66 -28.51
N VAL A 237 16.49 22.45 -28.49
CA VAL A 237 17.47 23.50 -28.13
C VAL A 237 17.30 24.74 -29.03
N ALA A 238 17.17 24.53 -30.34
CA ALA A 238 16.95 25.61 -31.31
C ALA A 238 15.64 26.38 -31.07
N ALA A 239 14.55 25.70 -30.68
CA ALA A 239 13.30 26.35 -30.33
C ALA A 239 13.42 27.16 -29.03
N LYS A 240 14.14 26.65 -28.02
CA LYS A 240 14.42 27.40 -26.78
C LYS A 240 15.16 28.70 -27.06
N ASP A 241 16.16 28.68 -27.94
CA ASP A 241 16.93 29.87 -28.30
C ASP A 241 16.09 30.87 -29.10
N THR A 242 15.25 30.37 -30.00
CA THR A 242 14.28 31.20 -30.76
C THR A 242 13.30 31.90 -29.82
N ILE A 243 12.77 31.18 -28.83
CA ILE A 243 11.88 31.76 -27.81
C ILE A 243 12.61 32.85 -27.03
N LYS A 244 13.84 32.59 -26.55
CA LYS A 244 14.65 33.59 -25.83
C LYS A 244 14.94 34.84 -26.66
N GLN A 245 15.18 34.68 -27.97
CA GLN A 245 15.46 35.79 -28.88
C GLN A 245 14.25 36.72 -29.08
N TYR A 246 13.05 36.15 -29.15
CA TYR A 246 11.82 36.92 -29.40
C TYR A 246 11.10 37.40 -28.14
N MET A 247 11.55 36.98 -26.96
CA MET A 247 11.03 37.47 -25.69
C MET A 247 11.51 38.90 -25.43
N THR A 248 10.60 39.75 -24.96
CA THR A 248 10.84 41.17 -24.70
C THR A 248 11.52 41.45 -23.37
N PHE A 249 11.73 40.43 -22.54
CA PHE A 249 12.36 40.48 -21.22
C PHE A 249 13.36 39.32 -21.09
N SER A 250 14.47 39.56 -20.40
CA SER A 250 15.51 38.55 -20.23
C SER A 250 15.07 37.44 -19.26
N MET A 251 15.37 36.19 -19.60
CA MET A 251 15.21 35.04 -18.71
C MET A 251 16.11 35.09 -17.46
N SER A 252 17.16 35.94 -17.49
CA SER A 252 18.06 36.16 -16.35
C SER A 252 17.50 37.09 -15.27
N GLU A 253 16.36 37.75 -15.50
CA GLU A 253 15.71 38.66 -14.53
C GLU A 253 14.78 37.95 -13.53
N ILE A 254 14.90 36.62 -13.40
CA ILE A 254 14.12 35.86 -12.40
C ILE A 254 14.83 35.87 -11.03
N GLU A 255 16.02 36.46 -10.95
CA GLU A 255 16.66 36.77 -9.67
C GLU A 255 16.13 38.12 -9.14
N GLU A 256 15.41 38.02 -8.01
CA GLU A 256 15.07 39.10 -7.06
C GLU A 256 14.05 40.16 -7.51
N ASP A 257 12.76 39.83 -7.34
CA ASP A 257 11.76 40.78 -6.84
C ASP A 257 10.85 40.03 -5.83
N ASP A 258 11.44 39.67 -4.69
CA ASP A 258 10.72 39.32 -3.47
C ASP A 258 10.31 40.62 -2.73
N SER A 259 9.64 41.53 -3.43
CA SER A 259 8.92 42.64 -2.81
C SER A 259 7.42 42.39 -2.84
N ASP A 260 6.90 42.03 -1.66
CA ASP A 260 5.50 41.91 -1.24
C ASP A 260 4.75 40.61 -1.62
N GLY A 261 4.61 39.74 -0.62
CA GLY A 261 3.38 38.97 -0.46
C GLY A 261 3.52 37.48 -0.10
N SER A 262 4.19 37.15 1.02
CA SER A 262 3.72 36.17 2.03
C SER A 262 4.85 35.51 2.85
N SER A 263 5.51 36.28 3.71
CA SER A 263 6.06 35.71 4.95
C SER A 263 4.88 35.44 5.91
N ALA A 264 4.32 34.23 5.86
CA ALA A 264 3.51 33.72 6.96
C ALA A 264 4.37 32.75 7.77
N ASP A 265 5.39 33.31 8.42
CA ASP A 265 5.90 32.75 9.67
C ASP A 265 4.77 32.81 10.69
N ALA A 266 4.14 31.67 10.92
CA ALA A 266 3.18 31.51 11.99
C ALA A 266 3.93 31.46 13.33
N ARG A 267 4.26 32.64 13.85
CA ARG A 267 4.44 32.95 15.27
C ARG A 267 3.51 34.14 15.53
N ASP A 268 2.36 33.88 16.13
CA ASP A 268 2.09 34.15 17.55
C ASP A 268 1.60 35.59 17.77
N GLY A 269 0.58 35.75 18.62
CA GLY A 269 0.27 37.01 19.28
C GLY A 269 -0.74 37.94 18.62
N SER A 270 -2.00 37.78 19.03
CA SER A 270 -2.82 38.83 19.65
C SER A 270 -3.23 40.11 18.88
N SER A 271 -4.56 40.29 18.86
CA SER A 271 -5.29 41.54 19.13
C SER A 271 -5.10 42.76 18.22
N ALA A 272 -6.15 43.07 17.44
CA ALA A 272 -6.55 44.47 17.21
C ALA A 272 -8.05 44.54 16.85
N ASP A 273 -8.80 45.05 17.82
CA ASP A 273 -10.06 45.78 17.68
C ASP A 273 -9.91 46.96 16.72
N GLY A 274 -10.96 47.27 15.96
CA GLY A 274 -11.08 48.56 15.30
C GLY A 274 -12.19 48.68 14.26
N SER A 275 -13.39 49.02 14.73
CA SER A 275 -14.33 49.98 14.11
C SER A 275 -15.58 49.48 13.36
N ARG A 276 -16.74 49.54 14.07
CA ARG A 276 -18.00 50.29 13.79
C ARG A 276 -18.73 50.01 12.46
N ASP A 277 -20.06 49.87 12.31
CA ASP A 277 -21.31 50.09 13.09
C ASP A 277 -22.43 49.66 12.10
N TYR A 278 -23.47 48.86 12.38
CA TYR A 278 -24.74 49.19 13.04
C TYR A 278 -25.63 47.92 13.07
N GLY A 279 -26.46 47.75 14.11
CA GLY A 279 -27.80 47.16 13.91
C GLY A 279 -28.29 46.00 14.79
N ASN A 280 -28.52 46.29 16.07
CA ASN A 280 -29.72 45.95 16.85
C ASN A 280 -29.93 44.55 17.52
N SER A 281 -29.97 44.62 18.87
CA SER A 281 -30.89 43.96 19.82
C SER A 281 -30.86 42.44 20.02
N ALA A 282 -30.41 42.01 21.21
CA ALA A 282 -31.29 41.48 22.28
C ALA A 282 -30.54 40.53 23.25
N TYR A 283 -30.39 41.00 24.49
CA TYR A 283 -30.39 40.32 25.80
C TYR A 283 -29.55 39.04 26.07
N ASP A 284 -28.86 39.17 27.21
CA ASP A 284 -28.75 38.22 28.33
C ASP A 284 -27.46 37.42 28.56
N ASP A 285 -26.76 37.92 29.59
CA ASP A 285 -26.28 37.24 30.80
C ASP A 285 -25.09 36.27 30.72
N GLY A 286 -24.17 36.45 31.66
CA GLY A 286 -23.45 35.30 32.22
C GLY A 286 -21.93 35.35 32.33
N SER A 287 -21.37 36.49 32.73
CA SER A 287 -20.28 36.61 33.72
C SER A 287 -19.29 35.45 33.99
N SER A 288 -18.01 35.75 33.73
CA SER A 288 -16.89 35.69 34.69
C SER A 288 -16.09 34.39 34.96
N ALA A 289 -14.80 34.52 34.62
CA ALA A 289 -13.62 34.40 35.50
C ALA A 289 -12.76 33.10 35.50
N ASN A 290 -11.54 33.31 34.98
CA ASN A 290 -10.21 33.04 35.54
C ASN A 290 -9.72 31.60 35.77
N GLY A 291 -8.53 31.32 35.23
CA GLY A 291 -7.67 30.20 35.61
C GLY A 291 -6.33 30.24 34.87
N ASP A 292 -5.32 30.77 35.54
CA ASP A 292 -3.93 31.02 35.10
C ASP A 292 -3.08 29.77 34.83
N GLY A 293 -2.02 29.96 34.02
CA GLY A 293 -0.69 29.31 34.12
C GLY A 293 -0.60 27.83 33.72
N SER A 294 0.47 27.32 33.09
CA SER A 294 1.85 27.78 32.99
C SER A 294 2.54 27.13 31.78
N SER A 295 3.49 27.85 31.20
CA SER A 295 4.46 27.38 30.22
C SER A 295 5.47 26.43 30.87
N ASP A 296 5.81 25.33 30.18
CA ASP A 296 7.05 24.59 30.41
C ASP A 296 7.80 24.45 29.08
N ASP A 297 8.93 25.17 29.00
CA ASP A 297 9.89 25.16 27.90
C ASP A 297 10.74 23.88 27.94
N GLY A 298 10.59 23.03 26.94
CA GLY A 298 11.42 21.84 26.73
C GLY A 298 12.41 22.04 25.58
N ASN A 299 13.62 22.50 25.92
CA ASN A 299 14.79 22.48 25.03
C ASN A 299 15.15 21.04 24.64
N GLY A 300 15.33 20.78 23.34
CA GLY A 300 15.84 19.51 22.81
C GLY A 300 16.65 19.76 21.54
N SER A 301 17.97 19.73 21.71
CA SER A 301 19.00 20.08 20.74
C SER A 301 18.98 19.25 19.46
N SER A 302 19.18 19.91 18.32
CA SER A 302 19.54 19.31 17.04
C SER A 302 20.95 18.70 17.14
N ALA A 303 21.11 17.47 16.65
CA ALA A 303 22.41 16.91 16.32
C ALA A 303 22.48 16.78 14.79
N ASP A 304 23.40 17.53 14.20
CA ASP A 304 23.78 17.48 12.80
C ASP A 304 24.51 16.17 12.48
N GLY A 305 24.25 15.63 11.29
CA GLY A 305 24.94 14.47 10.74
C GLY A 305 25.10 14.66 9.24
N ASP A 306 26.14 15.40 8.86
CA ASP A 306 26.57 15.59 7.49
C ASP A 306 27.15 14.30 6.89
N GLY A 307 26.72 14.05 5.64
CA GLY A 307 27.51 13.60 4.48
C GLY A 307 28.44 12.40 4.58
N SER A 308 28.30 11.47 3.63
CA SER A 308 29.35 11.26 2.60
C SER A 308 28.85 10.34 1.48
N SER A 309 28.97 10.87 0.26
CA SER A 309 28.87 10.17 -1.02
C SER A 309 30.00 9.13 -1.18
N SER A 310 29.74 8.05 -1.90
CA SER A 310 30.79 7.33 -2.63
C SER A 310 30.27 6.81 -3.97
N ASP A 311 31.20 6.83 -4.92
CA ASP A 311 31.14 6.77 -6.37
C ASP A 311 31.51 5.36 -6.88
N GLY A 312 31.11 5.05 -8.12
CA GLY A 312 31.62 3.95 -8.96
C GLY A 312 30.86 2.62 -8.82
N SER A 313 30.56 1.85 -9.86
CA SER A 313 31.06 1.83 -11.23
C SER A 313 30.08 1.10 -12.16
N ARG A 314 30.20 1.39 -13.45
CA ARG A 314 29.49 0.85 -14.61
C ARG A 314 29.59 -0.68 -14.71
N ASP A 315 28.53 -1.30 -15.24
CA ASP A 315 28.65 -2.47 -16.11
C ASP A 315 27.55 -2.46 -17.19
N ASP A 316 27.99 -2.66 -18.43
CA ASP A 316 27.22 -2.67 -19.66
C ASP A 316 26.43 -3.98 -19.82
N GLY A 317 25.16 -3.88 -20.22
CA GLY A 317 24.31 -5.03 -20.51
C GLY A 317 23.25 -4.73 -21.57
N ASN A 318 23.59 -4.99 -22.83
CA ASN A 318 22.72 -4.86 -23.99
C ASN A 318 21.54 -5.86 -23.99
N GLY A 319 20.34 -5.36 -24.32
CA GLY A 319 19.40 -5.99 -25.25
C GLY A 319 18.31 -6.92 -24.70
N SER A 320 17.05 -6.49 -24.72
CA SER A 320 16.06 -6.85 -25.76
C SER A 320 14.65 -6.38 -25.36
N SER A 321 14.02 -5.58 -26.23
CA SER A 321 12.61 -5.19 -26.12
C SER A 321 11.67 -6.37 -26.36
N THR A 322 10.68 -6.51 -25.48
CA THR A 322 9.38 -7.11 -25.80
C THR A 322 8.29 -6.33 -25.08
N ASP A 323 7.33 -5.82 -25.84
CA ASP A 323 6.14 -5.13 -25.36
C ASP A 323 5.23 -6.08 -24.56
N GLY A 324 4.77 -5.60 -23.39
CA GLY A 324 3.80 -6.30 -22.56
C GLY A 324 3.08 -5.33 -21.64
N ASP A 325 1.80 -5.08 -21.92
CA ASP A 325 0.90 -4.27 -21.11
C ASP A 325 0.77 -4.84 -19.68
N GLY A 326 1.49 -4.22 -18.74
CA GLY A 326 1.50 -4.58 -17.31
C GLY A 326 0.55 -3.71 -16.51
N SER A 327 -0.55 -4.30 -16.04
CA SER A 327 -1.47 -3.68 -15.07
C SER A 327 -0.76 -3.46 -13.73
N SER A 328 -0.73 -2.22 -13.22
CA SER A 328 -0.13 -1.89 -11.92
C SER A 328 -0.84 -2.62 -10.77
N ALA A 329 -0.17 -3.62 -10.20
CA ALA A 329 -0.45 -4.15 -8.87
C ALA A 329 0.59 -3.56 -7.89
N ASP A 330 0.12 -2.91 -6.83
CA ASP A 330 0.94 -2.40 -5.74
C ASP A 330 1.55 -3.59 -4.96
N GLY A 331 2.82 -3.89 -5.23
CA GLY A 331 3.63 -4.82 -4.45
C GLY A 331 4.47 -4.05 -3.43
N ASP A 332 4.12 -4.15 -2.14
CA ASP A 332 4.97 -3.69 -1.05
C ASP A 332 6.23 -4.58 -0.95
N GLY A 333 7.39 -3.95 -1.04
CA GLY A 333 8.70 -4.58 -1.10
C GLY A 333 9.01 -5.46 0.11
N SER A 334 9.40 -6.71 -0.17
CA SER A 334 10.02 -7.61 0.80
C SER A 334 11.50 -7.26 0.91
N ARG A 335 11.95 -6.91 2.12
CA ARG A 335 13.38 -6.77 2.44
C ARG A 335 13.96 -8.16 2.65
N ASP A 336 14.88 -8.57 1.78
CA ASP A 336 15.76 -9.71 2.01
C ASP A 336 16.78 -9.36 3.09
N TYR A 337 16.79 -10.12 4.19
CA TYR A 337 17.95 -10.20 5.06
C TYR A 337 18.81 -11.37 4.57
N GLY A 338 19.87 -11.04 3.85
CA GLY A 338 20.95 -11.99 3.56
C GLY A 338 21.73 -12.30 4.83
N ASN A 339 21.65 -13.55 5.29
CA ASN A 339 22.65 -14.10 6.20
C ASN A 339 23.74 -14.77 5.37
N GLY A 340 24.85 -14.06 5.20
CA GLY A 340 26.11 -14.66 4.77
C GLY A 340 26.60 -15.64 5.83
N SER A 341 26.82 -16.89 5.45
CA SER A 341 27.56 -17.85 6.26
C SER A 341 28.93 -18.03 5.62
N SER A 342 29.96 -17.53 6.30
CA SER A 342 31.34 -17.98 6.12
C SER A 342 31.69 -18.83 7.34
N ALA A 343 32.06 -20.08 7.13
CA ALA A 343 32.91 -20.87 8.03
C ALA A 343 33.43 -22.09 7.25
N ASP A 344 34.68 -21.97 6.82
CA ASP A 344 35.78 -22.93 6.87
C ASP A 344 35.47 -24.41 6.56
N GLY A 345 36.10 -24.87 5.48
CA GLY A 345 36.41 -26.29 5.32
C GLY A 345 37.55 -26.71 6.23
N ASP A 346 37.55 -27.98 6.63
CA ASP A 346 38.70 -28.85 6.44
C ASP A 346 38.33 -30.34 6.62
N ALA A 347 38.79 -31.10 5.63
CA ALA A 347 39.26 -32.49 5.55
C ALA A 347 38.55 -33.67 6.26
N GLU A 348 38.11 -34.60 5.41
CA GLU A 348 38.25 -36.08 5.43
C GLU A 348 38.59 -36.82 6.74
N ILE A 349 37.79 -37.84 7.06
CA ILE A 349 38.27 -39.24 7.22
C ILE A 349 37.18 -40.22 6.72
N SER A 350 37.62 -41.09 5.81
CA SER A 350 36.97 -42.33 5.37
C SER A 350 37.14 -43.44 6.41
N THR A 351 36.07 -44.16 6.76
CA THR A 351 36.14 -45.60 7.08
C THR A 351 34.76 -46.26 6.94
N SER A 352 34.69 -47.19 5.99
CA SER A 352 33.81 -48.34 5.93
C SER A 352 34.09 -49.35 7.05
N GLU A 353 33.05 -49.94 7.65
CA GLU A 353 32.90 -51.36 8.08
C GLU A 353 31.62 -51.47 8.93
N ILE A 354 30.57 -52.16 8.46
CA ILE A 354 30.25 -53.58 8.71
C ILE A 354 30.30 -53.92 10.21
N LEU A 355 29.14 -54.21 10.81
CA LEU A 355 28.85 -55.45 11.54
C LEU A 355 27.42 -55.51 12.10
N ASP A 356 26.92 -56.74 12.13
CA ASP A 356 25.59 -57.22 12.50
C ASP A 356 25.18 -56.96 13.96
N ASN A 357 23.88 -56.69 14.17
CA ASN A 357 22.94 -57.51 14.95
C ASN A 357 21.54 -56.90 14.97
#